data_AF-A0A960UAH3-F1
#
_entry.id   AF-A0A960UAH3-F1
#
_cell.length_a   1.000
_cell.length_b   1.000
_cell.length_c   1.000
_cell.angle_alpha   90.00
_cell.angle_beta   90.00
_cell.angle_gamma   90.00
#
_symmetry.space_group_name_H-M   'P 1'
#
loop_
_entity.id
_entity.type
_entity.pdbx_description
1 polymer ?
#
loop_
_entity_poly.entity_id
_entity_poly.type
_entity_poly.pdbx_seq_one_letter_code
_entity_poly.pdbx_strand_id
1 'polypeptide(L)'
;FLGIPSPVLYGSIAAIFSLIPIVGTMVVWLPAGLYLGIFENNWVSALILMSLSFSFYLIFENLLKPSILDKKLKIHPFLLFLALLGGLKEFGILGVILGPAAVTLIVILWDFWLSYKITHSTREILRLIGFKKEA
;
A
#
# COMPACT_ATOMS: atom_id res chain seq x y z
N PHE A 1 -18.36 7.33 26.96
CA PHE A 1 -17.58 6.92 25.78
C PHE A 1 -18.24 5.69 25.15
N LEU A 2 -19.05 5.88 24.08
CA LEU A 2 -19.69 4.90 23.17
C LEU A 2 -20.37 3.61 23.69
N GLY A 3 -20.39 3.30 24.99
CA GLY A 3 -21.07 2.11 25.53
C GLY A 3 -20.34 0.78 25.29
N ILE A 4 -19.21 0.78 24.58
CA ILE A 4 -18.47 -0.45 24.24
C ILE A 4 -17.78 -1.00 25.51
N PRO A 5 -18.07 -2.24 25.93
CA PRO A 5 -17.40 -2.85 27.07
C PRO A 5 -15.91 -3.05 26.77
N SER A 6 -15.05 -2.67 27.73
CA SER A 6 -13.58 -2.87 27.68
C SER A 6 -12.87 -2.40 26.38
N PRO A 7 -12.73 -1.08 26.15
CA PRO A 7 -12.12 -0.52 24.93
C PRO A 7 -10.71 -1.01 24.64
N VAL A 8 -9.92 -1.30 25.69
CA VAL A 8 -8.54 -1.79 25.58
C VAL A 8 -8.48 -3.18 24.93
N LEU A 9 -9.45 -4.06 25.22
CA LEU A 9 -9.55 -5.39 24.61
C LEU A 9 -9.83 -5.29 23.12
N TYR A 10 -10.84 -4.50 22.74
CA TYR A 10 -11.19 -4.25 21.34
C TYR A 10 -10.02 -3.61 20.57
N GLY A 11 -9.32 -2.65 21.18
CA GLY A 11 -8.13 -2.03 20.60
C GLY A 11 -6.98 -3.02 20.40
N SER A 12 -6.76 -3.94 21.35
CA SER A 12 -5.71 -4.97 21.25
C SER A 12 -6.02 -5.98 20.15
N ILE A 13 -7.27 -6.42 20.03
CA ILE A 13 -7.72 -7.30 18.93
C ILE A 13 -7.53 -6.58 17.60
N ALA A 14 -7.94 -5.31 17.52
CA ALA A 14 -7.77 -4.51 16.30
C ALA A 14 -6.30 -4.38 15.89
N ALA A 15 -5.38 -4.22 16.85
CA ALA A 15 -3.94 -4.14 16.59
C ALA A 15 -3.36 -5.45 16.03
N ILE A 16 -3.84 -6.62 16.49
CA ILE A 16 -3.42 -7.91 15.93
C ILE A 16 -3.93 -8.05 14.50
N PHE A 17 -5.21 -7.75 14.27
CA PHE A 17 -5.83 -7.90 12.96
C PHE A 17 -5.37 -6.85 11.94
N SER A 18 -4.87 -5.68 12.37
CA SER A 18 -4.37 -4.64 11.46
C SER A 18 -3.16 -5.07 10.62
N LEU A 19 -2.53 -6.20 10.96
CA LEU A 19 -1.48 -6.82 10.16
C LEU A 19 -1.99 -7.38 8.83
N ILE A 20 -3.28 -7.75 8.75
CA ILE A 20 -3.91 -8.30 7.55
C ILE A 20 -4.50 -7.13 6.73
N PRO A 21 -3.99 -6.84 5.52
CA PRO A 21 -4.55 -5.79 4.68
C PRO A 21 -5.99 -6.11 4.28
N ILE A 22 -6.80 -5.08 4.00
CA ILE A 22 -8.21 -5.18 3.57
C ILE A 22 -9.18 -5.66 4.67
N VAL A 23 -8.83 -6.71 5.41
CA VAL A 23 -9.63 -7.24 6.53
C VAL A 23 -9.37 -6.43 7.81
N GLY A 24 -8.09 -6.22 8.14
CA GLY A 24 -7.59 -5.24 9.08
C GLY A 24 -8.41 -5.05 10.35
N THR A 25 -8.53 -3.78 10.76
CA THR A 25 -9.35 -3.36 11.91
C THR A 25 -10.85 -3.44 11.64
N MET A 26 -11.28 -3.68 10.38
CA MET A 26 -12.69 -3.74 9.99
C MET A 26 -13.45 -4.85 10.72
N VAL A 27 -12.79 -5.96 11.04
CA VAL A 27 -13.35 -7.05 11.85
C VAL A 27 -13.76 -6.59 13.25
N VAL A 28 -13.21 -5.49 13.75
CA VAL A 28 -13.51 -4.97 15.09
C VAL A 28 -14.55 -3.87 15.04
N TRP A 29 -14.31 -2.81 14.24
CA TRP A 29 -15.20 -1.64 14.26
C TRP A 29 -16.52 -1.87 13.52
N LEU A 30 -16.55 -2.74 12.48
CA LEU A 30 -17.77 -3.00 11.71
C LEU A 30 -18.80 -3.78 12.54
N PRO A 31 -18.46 -4.93 13.19
CA PRO A 31 -19.42 -5.63 14.05
C PRO A 31 -19.76 -4.82 15.30
N ALA A 32 -18.82 -4.07 15.87
CA ALA A 32 -19.10 -3.21 17.02
C ALA A 32 -20.09 -2.09 16.68
N GLY A 33 -19.94 -1.44 15.52
CA GLY A 33 -20.89 -0.43 15.04
C GLY A 33 -22.28 -1.02 14.78
N LEU A 34 -22.34 -2.20 14.14
CA LEU A 34 -23.59 -2.91 13.91
C LEU A 34 -24.26 -3.31 15.23
N TYR A 35 -23.48 -3.74 16.23
CA TYR A 35 -23.99 -4.08 17.56
C TYR A 35 -24.65 -2.88 18.23
N LEU A 36 -23.97 -1.72 18.25
CA LEU A 36 -24.50 -0.49 18.82
C LEU A 36 -25.76 0.01 18.10
N GLY A 37 -25.80 -0.11 16.77
CA GLY A 37 -26.95 0.34 15.97
C GLY A 37 -28.17 -0.56 16.12
N ILE A 38 -27.97 -1.89 16.01
CA ILE A 38 -29.07 -2.86 15.93
C ILE A 38 -29.54 -3.29 17.33
N PHE A 39 -28.62 -3.60 18.24
CA PHE A 39 -28.98 -4.20 19.54
C PHE A 39 -29.15 -3.14 20.64
N GLU A 40 -28.36 -2.07 20.62
CA GLU A 40 -28.50 -0.96 21.58
C GLU A 40 -29.37 0.19 21.07
N ASN A 41 -29.87 0.10 19.83
CA ASN A 41 -30.66 1.12 19.14
C ASN A 41 -30.00 2.52 19.14
N ASN A 42 -28.67 2.56 19.22
CA ASN A 42 -27.86 3.78 19.36
C ASN A 42 -27.14 4.08 18.04
N TRP A 43 -27.92 4.46 17.04
CA TRP A 43 -27.44 4.76 15.69
C TRP A 43 -26.45 5.93 15.64
N VAL A 44 -26.57 6.90 16.55
CA VAL A 44 -25.64 8.04 16.62
C VAL A 44 -24.24 7.55 16.98
N SER A 45 -24.11 6.72 18.02
CA SER A 45 -22.83 6.17 18.44
C SER A 45 -22.24 5.21 17.41
N ALA A 46 -23.08 4.40 16.78
CA ALA A 46 -22.68 3.50 15.69
C ALA A 46 -22.10 4.28 14.50
N LEU A 47 -22.80 5.31 14.03
CA LEU A 47 -22.35 6.13 12.90
C LEU A 47 -21.04 6.86 13.20
N ILE A 48 -20.89 7.42 14.40
CA ILE A 48 -19.63 8.07 14.82
C ILE A 48 -18.48 7.08 14.79
N LEU A 49 -18.65 5.89 15.41
CA LEU A 49 -17.62 4.86 15.45
C LEU A 49 -17.21 4.41 14.04
N MET A 50 -18.20 4.09 13.19
CA MET A 50 -17.97 3.58 11.84
C MET A 50 -17.34 4.64 10.94
N SER A 51 -17.86 5.87 10.96
CA SER A 51 -17.33 7.00 10.17
C SER A 51 -15.89 7.31 10.53
N LEU A 52 -15.59 7.42 11.83
CA LEU A 52 -14.24 7.75 12.30
C LEU A 52 -13.27 6.64 11.92
N SER A 53 -13.62 5.38 12.21
CA SER A 53 -12.77 4.22 11.92
C SER A 53 -12.52 4.04 10.42
N PHE A 54 -13.54 4.24 9.59
CA PHE A 54 -13.43 4.17 8.14
C PHE A 54 -12.53 5.29 7.57
N SER A 55 -12.66 6.51 8.10
CA SER A 55 -11.82 7.65 7.69
C SER A 55 -10.34 7.37 7.99
N PHE A 56 -10.02 6.85 9.18
CA PHE A 56 -8.66 6.45 9.52
C PHE A 56 -8.17 5.31 8.62
N TYR A 57 -8.99 4.29 8.38
CA TYR A 57 -8.65 3.19 7.48
C TYR A 57 -8.29 3.70 6.08
N LEU A 58 -9.11 4.58 5.49
CA LEU A 58 -8.84 5.16 4.17
C LEU A 58 -7.53 5.92 4.12
N ILE A 59 -7.22 6.73 5.15
CA ILE A 59 -5.99 7.52 5.20
C ILE A 59 -4.78 6.60 5.38
N PHE A 60 -4.85 5.64 6.30
CA PHE A 60 -3.73 4.76 6.61
C PHE A 60 -3.40 3.80 5.47
N GLU A 61 -4.41 3.17 4.88
CA GLU A 61 -4.22 2.17 3.85
C GLU A 61 -3.93 2.79 2.48
N ASN A 62 -4.62 3.88 2.10
CA ASN A 62 -4.53 4.44 0.75
C ASN A 62 -3.58 5.62 0.61
N LEU A 63 -3.21 6.32 1.69
CA LEU A 63 -2.35 7.51 1.62
C LEU A 63 -1.04 7.33 2.37
N LEU A 64 -1.09 6.89 3.63
CA LEU A 64 0.11 6.74 4.45
C LEU A 64 1.01 5.63 3.95
N LYS A 65 0.47 4.45 3.59
CA LYS A 65 1.31 3.37 3.06
C LYS A 65 2.06 3.79 1.78
N PRO A 66 1.43 4.35 0.72
CA PRO A 66 2.17 4.84 -0.45
C PRO A 66 3.15 5.97 -0.14
N SER A 67 2.79 6.88 0.77
CA SER A 67 3.66 8.01 1.15
C SER A 67 4.87 7.59 1.98
N ILE A 68 4.75 6.56 2.82
CA ILE A 68 5.84 6.03 3.66
C ILE A 68 6.70 5.05 2.86
N LEU A 69 6.08 4.23 2.00
CA LEU A 69 6.76 3.45 0.97
C LEU A 69 7.07 4.34 -0.23
N ASP A 70 7.75 5.43 0.05
CA ASP A 70 8.19 6.39 -0.95
C ASP A 70 9.22 5.69 -1.84
N LYS A 71 8.74 5.20 -2.98
CA LYS A 71 9.44 4.77 -4.22
C LYS A 71 8.72 3.57 -4.85
N LYS A 72 8.27 3.70 -6.10
CA LYS A 72 9.03 3.24 -7.29
C LYS A 72 8.16 3.10 -8.54
N LEU A 73 8.89 3.15 -9.65
CA LEU A 73 8.49 2.85 -11.02
C LEU A 73 7.49 3.86 -11.58
N LYS A 74 8.04 4.91 -12.20
CA LYS A 74 7.31 5.76 -13.15
C LYS A 74 7.03 4.96 -14.43
N ILE A 75 6.27 3.86 -14.32
CA ILE A 75 5.78 3.15 -15.49
C ILE A 75 4.66 4.02 -16.07
N HIS A 76 4.82 4.40 -17.33
CA HIS A 76 3.80 5.19 -18.02
C HIS A 76 2.49 4.38 -18.06
N PRO A 77 1.33 4.93 -17.67
CA PRO A 77 0.06 4.19 -17.61
C PRO A 77 -0.29 3.47 -18.91
N PHE A 78 0.06 4.08 -20.05
CA PHE A 78 -0.09 3.49 -21.37
C PHE A 78 0.69 2.17 -21.55
N LEU A 79 1.89 2.05 -20.99
CA LEU A 79 2.68 0.81 -21.08
C LEU A 79 2.02 -0.31 -20.28
N LEU A 80 1.45 0.01 -19.12
CA LEU A 80 0.68 -0.93 -18.32
C LEU A 80 -0.59 -1.37 -19.05
N PHE A 81 -1.29 -0.44 -19.70
CA PHE A 81 -2.46 -0.74 -20.52
C PHE A 81 -2.13 -1.70 -21.67
N LEU A 82 -1.04 -1.45 -22.40
CA LEU A 82 -0.58 -2.36 -23.46
C LEU A 82 -0.21 -3.73 -22.89
N ALA A 83 0.45 -3.78 -21.73
CA ALA A 83 0.80 -5.02 -21.06
C ALA A 83 -0.44 -5.84 -20.67
N LEU A 84 -1.49 -5.16 -20.19
CA LEU A 84 -2.77 -5.77 -19.87
C LEU A 84 -3.47 -6.33 -21.11
N LEU A 85 -3.55 -5.55 -22.20
CA LEU A 85 -4.17 -6.00 -23.44
C LEU A 85 -3.39 -7.16 -24.10
N GLY A 86 -2.07 -7.03 -24.18
CA GLY A 86 -1.20 -8.07 -24.74
C GLY A 86 -1.21 -9.34 -23.89
N GLY A 87 -1.15 -9.18 -22.56
CA GLY A 87 -1.27 -10.29 -21.62
C GLY A 87 -2.62 -10.99 -21.74
N LEU A 88 -3.71 -10.21 -21.74
CA LEU A 88 -5.07 -10.75 -21.88
C LEU A 88 -5.26 -11.51 -23.20
N LYS A 89 -4.65 -11.03 -24.28
CA LYS A 89 -4.72 -11.69 -25.60
C LYS A 89 -3.99 -13.04 -25.62
N GLU A 90 -2.77 -13.11 -25.08
CA GLU A 90 -1.93 -14.32 -25.15
C GLU A 90 -2.21 -15.33 -24.03
N PHE A 91 -2.48 -14.86 -22.82
CA PHE A 91 -2.63 -15.69 -21.61
C PHE A 91 -4.03 -15.63 -20.98
N GLY A 92 -4.99 -14.94 -21.61
CA GLY A 92 -6.34 -14.80 -21.06
C GLY A 92 -6.36 -14.07 -19.72
N ILE A 93 -7.23 -14.49 -18.80
CA ILE A 93 -7.38 -13.86 -17.47
C ILE A 93 -6.06 -13.83 -16.68
N LEU A 94 -5.23 -14.88 -16.79
CA LEU A 94 -3.92 -14.90 -16.13
C LEU A 94 -2.98 -13.82 -16.67
N GLY A 95 -3.16 -13.42 -17.93
CA GLY A 95 -2.43 -12.35 -18.58
C GLY A 95 -2.61 -10.96 -17.96
N VAL A 96 -3.72 -10.74 -17.25
CA VAL A 96 -3.95 -9.49 -16.48
C VAL A 96 -2.93 -9.34 -15.35
N ILE A 97 -2.44 -10.45 -14.81
CA ILE A 97 -1.42 -10.47 -13.75
C ILE A 97 -0.02 -10.56 -14.40
N LEU A 98 0.16 -11.48 -15.34
CA LEU A 98 1.46 -11.76 -15.95
C LEU A 98 1.97 -10.60 -16.82
N GLY A 99 1.10 -9.88 -17.52
CA GLY A 99 1.46 -8.76 -18.39
C GLY A 99 2.14 -7.62 -17.62
N PRO A 100 1.47 -6.99 -16.65
CA PRO A 100 2.08 -5.96 -15.80
C PRO A 100 3.34 -6.47 -15.08
N ALA A 101 3.32 -7.71 -14.56
CA ALA A 101 4.47 -8.29 -13.88
C ALA A 101 5.72 -8.36 -14.78
N ALA A 102 5.57 -8.80 -16.03
CA ALA A 102 6.67 -8.85 -16.99
C ALA A 102 7.24 -7.45 -17.30
N VAL A 103 6.37 -6.46 -17.54
CA VAL A 103 6.79 -5.07 -17.75
C VAL A 103 7.51 -4.51 -16.53
N THR A 104 6.98 -4.75 -15.34
CA THR A 104 7.62 -4.34 -14.08
C THR A 104 9.03 -4.91 -13.96
N LEU A 105 9.25 -6.19 -14.26
CA LEU A 105 10.57 -6.80 -14.23
C LEU A 105 11.55 -6.13 -15.21
N ILE A 106 11.10 -5.88 -16.45
CA ILE A 106 11.93 -5.23 -17.48
C ILE A 106 12.35 -3.82 -17.02
N VAL A 107 11.40 -3.02 -16.53
CA VAL A 107 11.69 -1.65 -16.09
C VAL A 107 12.61 -1.65 -14.87
N ILE A 108 12.43 -2.59 -13.92
CA ILE A 108 13.35 -2.73 -12.78
C ILE A 108 14.78 -3.04 -13.25
N LEU A 109 14.95 -3.97 -14.19
CA LEU A 109 16.27 -4.32 -14.73
C LEU A 109 16.89 -3.12 -15.46
N TRP A 110 16.10 -2.39 -16.23
CA TRP A 110 16.52 -1.18 -16.93
C TRP A 110 16.99 -0.08 -15.97
N ASP A 111 16.17 0.24 -14.97
CA ASP A 111 16.50 1.23 -13.95
C ASP A 111 17.74 0.82 -13.15
N PHE A 112 17.88 -0.48 -12.84
CA PHE A 112 19.06 -1.03 -12.18
C PHE A 112 20.32 -0.84 -13.04
N TRP A 113 20.26 -1.17 -14.33
CA TRP A 113 21.39 -1.00 -15.24
C TRP A 113 21.82 0.47 -15.40
N LEU A 114 20.85 1.38 -15.53
CA LEU A 114 21.13 2.83 -15.57
C LEU A 114 21.74 3.33 -14.26
N SER A 115 21.17 2.93 -13.12
CA SER A 115 21.69 3.29 -11.80
C SER A 115 23.12 2.76 -11.59
N TYR A 116 23.41 1.55 -12.08
CA TYR A 116 24.74 0.96 -12.06
C TYR A 116 25.74 1.76 -12.89
N LYS A 117 25.38 2.16 -14.11
CA LYS A 117 26.24 2.92 -15.04
C LYS A 117 26.56 4.32 -14.51
N ILE A 118 25.55 5.03 -14.01
CA ILE A 118 25.70 6.40 -13.47
C ILE A 118 26.61 6.39 -12.22
N THR A 119 26.39 5.44 -11.31
CA THR A 119 27.19 5.32 -10.07
C THR A 119 28.66 5.04 -10.36
N HIS A 120 28.99 4.26 -11.40
CA HIS A 120 30.38 3.98 -11.78
C HIS A 120 31.07 5.20 -12.38
N SER A 121 30.42 5.92 -13.29
CA SER A 121 30.99 7.13 -13.91
C SER A 121 31.26 8.24 -12.88
N THR A 122 30.33 8.46 -11.93
CA THR A 122 30.55 9.45 -10.86
C THR A 122 31.72 9.08 -9.95
N ARG A 123 31.91 7.80 -9.61
CA ARG A 123 33.06 7.36 -8.78
C ARG A 123 34.39 7.56 -9.49
N GLU A 124 34.43 7.38 -10.80
CA GLU A 124 35.64 7.58 -11.59
C GLU A 124 36.01 9.08 -11.69
N ILE A 125 35.02 9.94 -11.94
CA ILE A 125 35.23 11.40 -11.93
C ILE A 125 35.66 11.89 -10.54
N LEU A 126 35.02 11.42 -9.47
CA LEU A 126 35.40 11.78 -8.09
C LEU A 126 36.83 11.35 -7.73
N ARG A 127 37.31 10.21 -8.28
CA ARG A 127 38.70 9.77 -8.15
C ARG A 127 39.66 10.66 -8.94
N LEU A 128 39.30 11.05 -10.17
CA LEU A 128 40.13 11.93 -11.01
C LEU A 128 40.30 13.34 -10.42
N ILE A 129 39.29 13.85 -9.71
CA ILE A 129 39.35 15.15 -9.02
C ILE A 129 39.93 15.06 -7.60
N GLY A 130 40.46 13.89 -7.19
CA GLY A 130 41.12 13.72 -5.89
C GLY A 130 40.19 13.77 -4.67
N PHE A 131 38.87 13.72 -4.85
CA PHE A 131 37.92 13.76 -3.74
C PHE A 131 37.86 12.38 -3.07
N LYS A 132 38.65 12.21 -2.00
CA LYS A 132 38.58 11.03 -1.14
C LYS A 132 37.28 11.14 -0.33
N LYS A 133 36.30 10.29 -0.64
CA LYS A 133 35.08 10.19 0.15
C LYS A 133 35.46 9.63 1.52
N GLU A 134 35.56 10.51 2.52
CA GLU A 134 35.63 10.11 3.92
C GLU A 134 34.31 9.44 4.30
N ALA A 135 34.43 8.38 5.08
CA ALA A 135 33.47 7.29 5.26
C ALA A 135 32.09 7.73 5.76
#